data_AF-A0A257M6Y5-F1
#
_entry.id   AF-A0A257M6Y5-F1
#
_cell.length_a   1.000
_cell.length_b   1.000
_cell.length_c   1.000
_cell.angle_alpha   90.00
_cell.angle_beta   90.00
_cell.angle_gamma   90.00
#
_symmetry.space_group_name_H-M   'P 1'
#
loop_
_entity.id
_entity.type
_entity.pdbx_description
1 polymer ?
#
loop_
_entity_poly.entity_id
_entity_poly.type
_entity_poly.pdbx_seq_one_letter_code
_entity_poly.pdbx_strand_id
1 'polypeptide(L)' 'MYLKSYQQGTETLVAVCDCDILGKKFSEGHLKIEVSPDFFGGEKASC' A
#
# COMPACT_ATOMS: atom_id res chain seq x y z
N MET A 1 -9.37 -4.57 2.83
CA MET A 1 -7.94 -4.34 2.57
C MET A 1 -7.73 -4.26 1.06
N TYR A 2 -6.67 -3.57 0.62
CA TYR A 2 -6.15 -3.63 -0.74
C TYR A 2 -4.91 -4.53 -0.77
N LEU A 3 -4.78 -5.33 -1.83
CA LEU A 3 -3.57 -6.07 -2.14
C LEU A 3 -3.03 -5.67 -3.51
N LYS A 4 -1.71 -5.54 -3.60
CA LYS A 4 -1.01 -5.41 -4.87
C LYS A 4 0.27 -6.24 -4.86
N SER A 5 0.42 -7.07 -5.88
CA SER A 5 1.59 -7.91 -6.07
C SER A 5 2.52 -7.30 -7.10
N TYR A 6 3.81 -7.26 -6.79
CA TYR A 6 4.88 -6.84 -7.67
C TYR A 6 5.81 -8.02 -7.90
N GLN A 7 6.05 -8.37 -9.16
CA GLN A 7 7.01 -9.41 -9.53
C GLN A 7 8.35 -8.76 -9.88
N GLN A 8 9.41 -9.17 -9.19
CA GLN A 8 10.79 -8.76 -9.45
C GLN A 8 11.63 -10.03 -9.64
N GLY A 9 11.78 -10.46 -10.90
CA GLY A 9 12.41 -11.73 -11.22
C GLY A 9 11.68 -12.90 -10.57
N THR A 10 12.37 -13.64 -9.69
CA THR A 10 11.81 -14.78 -8.94
C THR A 10 11.11 -14.36 -7.64
N GLU A 11 11.17 -13.09 -7.27
CA GLU A 11 10.58 -12.60 -6.02
C GLU A 11 9.21 -11.95 -6.26
N THR A 12 8.32 -12.16 -5.29
CA THR A 12 7.00 -11.51 -5.26
C THR A 12 6.91 -10.65 -4.01
N LEU A 13 6.75 -9.35 -4.19
CA LEU A 13 6.42 -8.42 -3.11
C LEU A 13 4.91 -8.19 -3.08
N VAL A 14 4.29 -8.36 -1.92
CA VAL A 14 2.86 -8.12 -1.73
C VAL A 14 2.68 -6.90 -0.82
N ALA A 15 2.15 -5.82 -1.36
CA ALA A 15 1.72 -4.66 -0.60
C ALA A 15 0.30 -4.89 -0.07
N VAL A 16 0.09 -4.68 1.23
CA VAL A 16 -1.20 -4.80 1.90
C VAL A 16 -1.54 -3.50 2.61
N CYS A 17 -2.76 -3.01 2.43
CA CYS A 17 -3.19 -1.73 2.99
C CYS A 17 -4.66 -1.77 3.45
N ASP A 18 -4.96 -1.19 4.60
CA ASP A 18 -6.35 -0.95 4.99
C ASP A 18 -7.00 0.10 4.09
N CYS A 19 -8.28 -0.10 3.80
CA CYS A 19 -8.96 0.72 2.79
C CYS A 19 -9.15 2.17 3.22
N ASP A 20 -9.23 2.42 4.52
CA ASP A 20 -9.51 3.74 5.10
C ASP A 20 -8.27 4.63 5.19
N ILE A 21 -7.06 4.08 5.04
CA ILE A 21 -5.80 4.85 5.09
C ILE A 21 -5.16 5.09 3.71
N LEU A 22 -5.67 4.46 2.65
CA LEU A 22 -5.16 4.66 1.30
C LEU A 22 -5.28 6.14 0.88
N GLY A 23 -4.21 6.71 0.33
CA GLY A 23 -4.10 8.12 -0.05
C GLY A 23 -3.86 9.08 1.11
N LYS A 24 -3.82 8.62 2.36
CA LYS A 24 -3.49 9.48 3.51
C LYS A 24 -1.99 9.76 3.58
N LYS A 25 -1.66 10.92 4.16
CA LYS A 25 -0.30 11.33 4.50
C LYS A 25 -0.18 11.40 6.03
N PHE A 26 0.87 10.80 6.57
CA PHE A 26 1.18 10.84 7.99
C PHE A 26 2.48 11.61 8.20
N SER A 27 2.58 12.32 9.32
CA SER A 27 3.78 13.08 9.66
C SER A 27 4.04 13.03 11.15
N GLU A 28 5.27 12.70 11.52
CA GLU A 28 5.73 12.67 12.91
C GLU A 28 7.13 13.27 12.99
N GLY A 29 7.23 14.46 13.60
CA GLY A 29 8.46 15.26 13.56
C GLY A 29 8.89 15.55 12.12
N HIS A 30 10.05 15.01 11.73
CA HIS A 30 10.62 15.15 10.38
C HIS A 30 10.21 14.01 9.43
N LEU A 31 9.61 12.93 9.94
CA LEU A 31 9.19 11.80 9.12
C LEU A 31 7.87 12.12 8.43
N LYS A 32 7.81 11.85 7.12
CA LYS A 32 6.61 12.01 6.29
C LYS A 32 6.45 10.78 5.43
N ILE A 33 5.27 10.18 5.45
CA ILE A 33 4.91 9.04 4.60
C ILE A 33 3.57 9.30 3.94
N GLU A 34 3.47 8.90 2.67
CA GLU A 34 2.22 8.87 1.92
C GLU A 34 1.88 7.42 1.61
N VAL A 35 0.67 7.02 1.97
CA VAL A 35 0.12 5.71 1.62
C VAL A 35 -0.39 5.80 0.18
N SER A 36 0.54 5.90 -0.77
CA SER A 36 0.21 6.18 -2.17
C SER A 36 -0.63 5.05 -2.79
N PRO A 37 -1.75 5.37 -3.47
CA PRO A 37 -2.51 4.41 -4.27
C PRO A 37 -1.68 3.70 -5.34
N ASP A 38 -0.61 4.33 -5.83
CA ASP A 38 0.26 3.73 -6.86
C ASP A 38 1.07 2.55 -6.31
N PHE A 39 1.41 2.57 -5.02
CA PHE A 39 2.15 1.49 -4.37
C PHE A 39 1.23 0.51 -3.61
N PHE A 40 0.30 1.04 -2.83
CA PHE A 40 -0.53 0.27 -1.89
C PHE A 40 -1.94 -0.02 -2.40
N GLY A 41 -2.40 0.68 -3.45
CA GLY A 41 -3.70 0.45 -4.06
C GLY A 41 -3.63 -0.72 -5.03
N GLY A 42 -4.75 -1.43 -5.21
CA GLY A 42 -4.80 -2.63 -6.04
C GLY A 42 -6.16 -3.28 -5.97
N GLU A 43 -6.19 -4.61 -5.90
CA GLU A 43 -7.43 -5.35 -5.76
C GLU A 43 -7.97 -5.22 -4.33
N LYS A 44 -9.24 -4.85 -4.20
CA LYS A 44 -9.92 -4.83 -2.90
C LYS A 44 -10.22 -6.27 -2.50
N ALA A 45 -9.58 -6.74 -1.44
CA ALA A 45 -9.92 -8.03 -0.84
C ALA A 45 -11.14 -7.91 0.07
N SER A 46 -12.03 -8.87 -0.10
CA SER A 46 -13.18 -9.17 0.76
C SER A 46 -13.05 -10.62 1.27
N CYS A 47 -13.50 -10.85 2.50
CA CYS A 47 -13.81 -12.18 3.00
C CYS A 47 -15.16 -12.67 2.46
#